data_AF-A0A443RPQ4-F1
#
_entry.id   AF-A0A443RPQ4-F1
#
_cell.length_a   1.000
_cell.length_b   1.000
_cell.length_c   1.000
_cell.angle_alpha   90.00
_cell.angle_beta   90.00
_cell.angle_gamma   90.00
#
_symmetry.space_group_name_H-M   'P 1'
#
loop_
_entity.id
_entity.type
_entity.pdbx_description
1 polymer ?
#
loop_
_entity_poly.entity_id
_entity_poly.type
_entity_poly.pdbx_seq_one_letter_code
_entity_poly.pdbx_strand_id
1 'polypeptide(L)'
;MSFLQKWTQAMSKKLRPFSLTDRVWKVFDAYEEYIGVKEVRRIQQSVLKCEAEFVESSKGRRLTQTQLMAIQDQLKQIRQKLDTVQRSDESYLDLVTNEHKLIKNEVNLIKDLQLKEEIERENFNRFSQKLREAHEVERLREEKSKYLSLIGSIVGALLGIVATSINHALKMKDFKQLVKAIETKNSTTSEVADQLRNDIVRSLPTVDRGTQVEALDVKGAKVLLQENLEKSSIKVAEILSVAESNLEYKMKMNAIVTVVTTYALIAITLPLIIKFLE
;
A
#
# COMPACT_ATOMS: atom_id res chain seq x y z
N MET A 1 -29.31 -17.67 -11.50
CA MET A 1 -28.67 -16.53 -10.80
C MET A 1 -28.09 -17.02 -9.50
N SER A 2 -26.77 -16.97 -9.40
CA SER A 2 -25.96 -17.73 -8.45
C SER A 2 -26.13 -17.21 -7.01
N PHE A 3 -26.07 -18.15 -6.06
CA PHE A 3 -26.06 -17.93 -4.60
C PHE A 3 -25.03 -16.87 -4.16
N LEU A 4 -23.93 -16.76 -4.92
CA LEU A 4 -22.90 -15.73 -4.77
C LEU A 4 -23.44 -14.30 -4.93
N GLN A 5 -24.40 -14.08 -5.84
CA GLN A 5 -24.97 -12.76 -6.09
C GLN A 5 -25.95 -12.33 -4.98
N LYS A 6 -26.65 -13.29 -4.35
CA LYS A 6 -27.49 -13.02 -3.17
C LYS A 6 -26.63 -12.75 -1.93
N TRP A 7 -25.50 -13.44 -1.79
CA TRP A 7 -24.59 -13.27 -0.66
C TRP A 7 -23.86 -11.93 -0.69
N THR A 8 -23.42 -11.46 -1.87
CA THR A 8 -22.80 -10.13 -2.01
C THR A 8 -23.79 -9.00 -1.71
N GLN A 9 -25.04 -9.13 -2.16
CA GLN A 9 -26.08 -8.12 -1.93
C GLN A 9 -26.55 -8.07 -0.47
N ALA A 10 -26.55 -9.21 0.24
CA ALA A 10 -26.86 -9.29 1.66
C ALA A 10 -25.72 -8.73 2.54
N MET A 11 -24.46 -8.92 2.14
CA MET A 11 -23.30 -8.37 2.86
C MET A 11 -23.19 -6.84 2.69
N SER A 12 -23.43 -6.34 1.48
CA SER A 12 -23.43 -4.89 1.16
C SER A 12 -24.47 -4.10 1.96
N LYS A 13 -25.67 -4.64 2.20
CA LYS A 13 -26.73 -3.94 2.98
C LYS A 13 -26.47 -3.88 4.49
N LYS A 14 -25.57 -4.71 5.03
CA LYS A 14 -25.29 -4.78 6.48
C LYS A 14 -24.05 -3.98 6.89
N LEU A 15 -23.22 -3.59 5.93
CA LEU A 15 -22.13 -2.65 6.10
C LEU A 15 -22.68 -1.24 5.88
N ARG A 16 -23.18 -0.60 6.94
CA ARG A 16 -23.30 0.87 6.95
C ARG A 16 -21.92 1.45 6.61
N PRO A 17 -21.79 2.59 5.90
CA PRO A 17 -20.50 3.26 5.80
C PRO A 17 -20.10 3.65 7.22
N PHE A 18 -19.24 2.85 7.83
CA PHE A 18 -18.70 3.13 9.14
C PHE A 18 -17.97 4.47 9.01
N SER A 19 -18.18 5.40 9.95
CA SER A 19 -17.54 6.74 10.02
C SER A 19 -16.01 6.69 10.25
N LEU A 20 -15.36 5.59 9.83
CA LEU A 20 -13.93 5.33 9.89
C LEU A 20 -13.19 6.16 8.84
N THR A 21 -13.83 6.47 7.72
CA THR A 21 -13.21 7.23 6.63
C THR A 21 -12.65 8.55 7.13
N ASP A 22 -13.42 9.32 7.89
CA ASP A 22 -13.02 10.67 8.30
C ASP A 22 -11.89 10.65 9.34
N ARG A 23 -11.85 9.61 10.19
CA ARG A 23 -10.76 9.43 11.15
C ARG A 23 -9.50 8.94 10.46
N VAL A 24 -9.63 8.05 9.47
CA VAL A 24 -8.51 7.58 8.64
C VAL A 24 -7.93 8.72 7.83
N TRP A 25 -8.76 9.59 7.24
CA TRP A 25 -8.30 10.79 6.53
C TRP A 25 -7.59 11.77 7.45
N LYS A 26 -8.09 12.01 8.68
CA LYS A 26 -7.38 12.86 9.66
C LYS A 26 -6.02 12.30 10.07
N VAL A 27 -5.91 10.98 10.25
CA VAL A 27 -4.63 10.32 10.54
C VAL A 27 -3.70 10.40 9.32
N PHE A 28 -4.25 10.28 8.10
CA PHE A 28 -3.50 10.46 6.86
C PHE A 28 -3.03 11.91 6.66
N ASP A 29 -3.84 12.90 7.02
CA ASP A 29 -3.46 14.32 6.97
C ASP A 29 -2.37 14.65 7.99
N ALA A 30 -2.52 14.18 9.24
CA ALA A 30 -1.47 14.30 10.26
C ALA A 30 -0.17 13.58 9.84
N TYR A 31 -0.30 12.47 9.10
CA TYR A 31 0.81 11.73 8.50
C TYR A 31 1.48 12.52 7.35
N GLU A 32 0.69 13.13 6.46
CA GLU A 32 1.20 13.92 5.34
C GLU A 32 1.94 15.17 5.83
N GLU A 33 1.47 15.76 6.93
CA GLU A 33 2.10 16.86 7.64
C GLU A 33 3.40 16.44 8.35
N TYR A 34 3.42 15.29 9.04
CA TYR A 34 4.63 14.77 9.69
C TYR A 34 5.77 14.46 8.72
N ILE A 35 5.45 13.85 7.56
CA ILE A 35 6.42 13.54 6.50
C ILE A 35 6.82 14.79 5.73
N GLY A 36 6.04 15.86 5.83
CA GLY A 36 6.31 17.11 5.11
C GLY A 36 6.13 16.96 3.60
N VAL A 37 5.31 16.02 3.11
CA VAL A 37 5.04 15.89 1.66
C VAL A 37 4.40 17.16 1.11
N LYS A 38 3.50 17.77 1.89
CA LYS A 38 2.90 19.08 1.56
C LYS A 38 3.98 20.17 1.48
N GLU A 39 4.94 20.16 2.40
CA GLU A 39 6.03 21.15 2.43
C GLU A 39 7.00 20.99 1.26
N VAL A 40 7.40 19.76 0.94
CA VAL A 40 8.23 19.46 -0.25
C VAL A 40 7.51 19.95 -1.52
N ARG A 41 6.22 19.63 -1.66
CA ARG A 41 5.43 20.06 -2.82
C ARG A 41 5.36 21.60 -2.90
N ARG A 42 5.18 22.28 -1.76
CA ARG A 42 5.16 23.75 -1.68
C ARG A 42 6.50 24.37 -2.07
N ILE A 43 7.61 23.80 -1.60
CA ILE A 43 8.95 24.27 -1.95
C ILE A 43 9.25 24.00 -3.42
N GLN A 44 8.95 22.80 -3.94
CA GLN A 44 9.10 22.48 -5.36
C GLN A 44 8.30 23.45 -6.24
N GLN A 45 7.05 23.75 -5.88
CA GLN A 45 6.26 24.77 -6.58
C GLN A 45 6.89 26.17 -6.51
N SER A 46 7.50 26.52 -5.38
CA SER A 46 8.17 27.81 -5.22
C SER A 46 9.46 27.87 -6.06
N VAL A 47 10.23 26.78 -6.12
CA VAL A 47 11.42 26.63 -6.97
C VAL A 47 11.03 26.78 -8.44
N LEU A 48 9.98 26.09 -8.89
CA LEU A 48 9.50 26.18 -10.28
C LEU A 48 9.08 27.61 -10.67
N LYS A 49 8.45 28.35 -9.75
CA LYS A 49 8.11 29.76 -9.99
C LYS A 49 9.36 30.63 -10.15
N CYS A 50 10.31 30.51 -9.24
CA CYS A 50 11.57 31.26 -9.32
C CYS A 50 12.41 30.85 -10.53
N GLU A 51 12.40 29.56 -10.92
CA GLU A 51 13.04 29.08 -12.13
C GLU A 51 12.42 29.72 -13.38
N ALA A 52 11.09 29.77 -13.45
CA ALA A 52 10.39 30.41 -14.56
C ALA A 52 10.74 31.91 -14.68
N GLU A 53 10.72 32.64 -13.55
CA GLU A 53 11.13 34.05 -13.48
C GLU A 53 12.59 34.25 -13.94
N PHE A 54 13.51 33.40 -13.48
CA PHE A 54 14.91 33.42 -13.91
C PHE A 54 15.07 33.15 -15.40
N VAL A 55 14.39 32.12 -15.94
CA VAL A 55 14.45 31.77 -17.36
C VAL A 55 13.92 32.90 -18.24
N GLU A 56 12.86 33.58 -17.83
CA GLU A 56 12.33 34.75 -18.53
C GLU A 56 13.36 35.89 -18.55
N SER A 57 13.96 36.19 -17.40
CA SER A 57 15.02 37.20 -17.28
C SER A 57 16.24 36.87 -18.16
N SER A 58 16.71 35.61 -18.13
CA SER A 58 17.83 35.16 -18.96
C SER A 58 17.53 35.25 -20.45
N LYS A 59 16.28 35.01 -20.88
CA LYS A 59 15.86 35.24 -22.28
C LYS A 59 15.98 36.73 -22.63
N GLY A 60 15.48 37.61 -21.76
CA GLY A 60 15.57 39.07 -21.94
C GLY A 60 17.00 39.55 -22.10
N ARG A 61 17.92 39.12 -21.22
CA ARG A 61 19.35 39.45 -21.32
C ARG A 61 19.96 38.93 -22.63
N ARG A 62 19.71 37.68 -23.01
CA ARG A 62 20.24 37.08 -24.26
C ARG A 62 19.78 37.84 -25.50
N LEU A 63 18.52 38.29 -25.53
CA LEU A 63 17.98 39.08 -26.63
C LEU A 63 18.70 40.44 -26.75
N THR A 64 18.81 41.19 -25.65
CA THR A 64 19.55 42.48 -25.65
C THR A 64 21.02 42.27 -26.00
N GLN A 65 21.66 41.20 -25.50
CA GLN A 65 23.04 40.89 -25.84
C GLN A 65 23.21 40.59 -27.33
N THR A 66 22.28 39.86 -27.94
CA THR A 66 22.29 39.58 -29.39
C THR A 66 22.11 40.86 -30.20
N GLN A 67 21.21 41.76 -29.77
CA GLN A 67 21.03 43.07 -30.40
C GLN A 67 22.28 43.93 -30.30
N LEU A 68 22.95 43.92 -29.14
CA LEU A 68 24.21 44.65 -28.94
C LEU A 68 25.30 44.13 -29.89
N MET A 69 25.46 42.81 -30.02
CA MET A 69 26.40 42.21 -30.97
C MET A 69 26.10 42.63 -32.42
N ALA A 70 24.82 42.65 -32.81
CA ALA A 70 24.43 43.09 -34.14
C ALA A 70 24.78 44.56 -34.42
N ILE A 71 24.59 45.45 -33.44
CA ILE A 71 25.01 46.86 -33.57
C ILE A 71 26.54 47.00 -33.62
N GLN A 72 27.26 46.22 -32.83
CA GLN A 72 28.73 46.21 -32.85
C GLN A 72 29.29 45.76 -34.20
N ASP A 73 28.68 44.75 -34.82
CA ASP A 73 29.02 44.33 -36.17
C ASP A 73 28.71 45.41 -37.22
N GLN A 74 27.57 46.08 -37.11
CA GLN A 74 27.22 47.20 -37.99
C GLN A 74 28.21 48.38 -37.83
N LEU A 75 28.58 48.74 -36.60
CA LEU A 75 29.57 49.77 -36.32
C LEU A 75 30.92 49.44 -36.94
N LYS A 76 31.36 48.18 -36.82
CA LYS A 76 32.60 47.70 -37.45
C LYS A 76 32.57 47.86 -38.96
N GLN A 77 31.44 47.51 -39.60
CA GLN A 77 31.28 47.68 -41.05
C GLN A 77 31.27 49.15 -41.48
N ILE A 78 30.61 50.04 -40.73
CA ILE A 78 30.60 51.49 -41.03
C ILE A 78 32.00 52.07 -40.88
N ARG A 79 32.73 51.74 -39.82
CA ARG A 79 34.11 52.21 -39.62
C ARG A 79 35.03 51.77 -40.75
N GLN A 80 34.92 50.52 -41.20
CA GLN A 80 35.68 50.03 -42.35
C GLN A 80 35.38 50.81 -43.64
N LYS A 81 34.12 51.19 -43.87
CA LYS A 81 33.74 52.04 -45.02
C LYS A 81 34.27 53.47 -44.85
N LEU A 82 34.23 54.00 -43.64
CA LEU A 82 34.69 55.35 -43.32
C LEU A 82 36.20 55.51 -43.58
N ASP A 83 36.99 54.47 -43.32
CA ASP A 83 38.44 54.44 -43.61
C ASP A 83 38.75 54.45 -45.12
N THR A 84 37.79 54.05 -45.96
CA THR A 84 37.97 53.94 -47.41
C THR A 84 37.52 55.21 -48.15
N VAL A 85 36.51 55.91 -47.64
CA VAL A 85 35.90 57.07 -48.28
C VAL A 85 36.69 58.34 -47.96
N GLN A 86 36.96 59.18 -48.97
CA GLN A 86 37.63 60.46 -48.77
C GLN A 86 36.72 61.45 -48.03
N ARG A 87 37.32 62.27 -47.17
CA ARG A 87 36.60 63.26 -46.34
C ARG A 87 35.87 64.34 -47.14
N SER A 88 36.22 64.54 -48.41
CA SER A 88 35.59 65.49 -49.32
C SER A 88 34.33 64.98 -50.02
N ASP A 89 34.05 63.68 -49.94
CA ASP A 89 32.84 63.06 -50.52
C ASP A 89 31.63 63.33 -49.60
N GLU A 90 30.49 63.69 -50.18
CA GLU A 90 29.22 63.90 -49.47
C GLU A 90 28.79 62.65 -48.67
N SER A 91 29.12 61.47 -49.20
CA SER A 91 28.86 60.17 -48.55
C SER A 91 29.56 60.01 -47.19
N TYR A 92 30.67 60.74 -46.96
CA TYR A 92 31.41 60.69 -45.70
C TYR A 92 30.57 61.22 -44.53
N LEU A 93 29.87 62.34 -44.73
CA LEU A 93 29.08 62.97 -43.68
C LEU A 93 27.90 62.09 -43.25
N ASP A 94 27.28 61.40 -44.20
CA ASP A 94 26.21 60.44 -43.94
C ASP A 94 26.71 59.23 -43.14
N LEU A 95 27.88 58.69 -43.48
CA LEU A 95 28.50 57.58 -42.75
C LEU A 95 28.84 57.97 -41.31
N VAL A 96 29.43 59.15 -41.08
CA VAL A 96 29.72 59.65 -39.72
C VAL A 96 28.43 59.85 -38.93
N THR A 97 27.40 60.41 -39.56
CA THR A 97 26.10 60.61 -38.91
C THR A 97 25.47 59.27 -38.50
N ASN A 98 25.55 58.26 -39.38
CA ASN A 98 25.08 56.91 -39.09
C ASN A 98 25.92 56.22 -38.00
N GLU A 99 27.24 56.39 -38.00
CA GLU A 99 28.11 55.90 -36.93
C GLU A 99 27.68 56.48 -35.58
N HIS A 100 27.51 57.81 -35.50
CA HIS A 100 27.09 58.46 -34.27
C HIS A 100 25.73 57.94 -33.75
N LYS A 101 24.76 57.74 -34.66
CA LYS A 101 23.46 57.13 -34.31
C LYS A 101 23.63 55.72 -33.74
N LEU A 102 24.47 54.89 -34.36
CA LEU A 102 24.73 53.53 -33.87
C LEU A 102 25.48 53.52 -32.53
N ILE A 103 26.46 54.40 -32.32
CA ILE A 103 27.15 54.55 -31.03
C ILE A 103 26.15 54.93 -29.93
N LYS A 104 25.25 55.87 -30.21
CA LYS A 104 24.21 56.25 -29.25
C LYS A 104 23.32 55.05 -28.89
N ASN A 105 22.94 54.24 -29.88
CA ASN A 105 22.17 53.02 -29.66
C ASN A 105 22.96 51.96 -28.87
N GLU A 106 24.26 51.80 -29.15
CA GLU A 106 25.15 50.89 -28.43
C GLU A 106 25.22 51.27 -26.94
N VAL A 107 25.46 52.54 -26.63
CA VAL A 107 25.50 53.04 -25.24
C VAL A 107 24.17 52.79 -24.52
N ASN A 108 23.03 52.96 -25.21
CA ASN A 108 21.72 52.68 -24.64
C ASN A 108 21.50 51.17 -24.40
N LEU A 109 21.88 50.32 -25.35
CA LEU A 109 21.79 48.86 -25.20
C LEU A 109 22.69 48.33 -24.10
N ILE A 110 23.88 48.90 -23.92
CA ILE A 110 24.79 48.53 -22.81
C ILE A 110 24.13 48.83 -21.47
N LYS A 111 23.50 50.01 -21.33
CA LYS A 111 22.77 50.37 -20.09
C LYS A 111 21.58 49.42 -19.84
N ASP A 112 20.81 49.11 -20.87
CA ASP A 112 19.70 48.14 -20.77
C ASP A 112 20.20 46.73 -20.43
N LEU A 113 21.34 46.31 -21.00
CA LEU A 113 21.96 45.03 -20.71
C LEU A 113 22.41 44.94 -19.26
N GLN A 114 23.06 45.98 -18.72
CA GLN A 114 23.48 46.05 -17.32
C GLN A 114 22.29 45.91 -16.37
N LEU A 115 21.18 46.62 -16.67
CA LEU A 115 19.95 46.52 -15.88
C LEU A 115 19.37 45.09 -15.93
N LYS A 116 19.32 44.47 -17.12
CA LYS A 116 18.84 43.10 -17.29
C LYS A 116 19.75 42.06 -16.64
N GLU A 117 21.06 42.29 -16.62
CA GLU A 117 22.05 41.45 -15.91
C GLU A 117 21.87 41.52 -14.40
N GLU A 118 21.58 42.70 -13.86
CA GLU A 118 21.30 42.88 -12.44
C GLU A 118 20.02 42.14 -12.02
N ILE A 119 18.94 42.28 -12.79
CA ILE A 119 17.67 41.57 -12.57
C ILE A 119 17.87 40.05 -12.70
N GLU A 120 18.59 39.58 -13.72
CA GLU A 120 18.88 38.15 -13.88
C GLU A 120 19.67 37.61 -12.69
N ARG A 121 20.65 38.37 -12.20
CA ARG A 121 21.45 37.97 -11.04
C ARG A 121 20.61 37.89 -9.76
N GLU A 122 19.70 38.84 -9.55
CA GLU A 122 18.77 38.80 -8.41
C GLU A 122 17.84 37.59 -8.50
N ASN A 123 17.23 37.34 -9.66
CA ASN A 123 16.36 36.19 -9.89
C ASN A 123 17.12 34.86 -9.73
N PHE A 124 18.35 34.79 -10.24
CA PHE A 124 19.22 33.62 -10.05
C PHE A 124 19.55 33.39 -8.57
N ASN A 125 19.85 34.45 -7.82
CA ASN A 125 20.11 34.33 -6.38
C ASN A 125 18.87 33.82 -5.64
N ARG A 126 17.69 34.35 -5.96
CA ARG A 126 16.42 33.92 -5.37
C ARG A 126 16.11 32.45 -5.70
N PHE A 127 16.29 32.06 -6.96
CA PHE A 127 16.16 30.67 -7.40
C PHE A 127 17.16 29.75 -6.68
N SER A 128 18.43 30.12 -6.62
CA SER A 128 19.49 29.31 -5.99
C SER A 128 19.28 29.13 -4.49
N GLN A 129 18.80 30.16 -3.79
CA GLN A 129 18.42 30.05 -2.38
C GLN A 129 17.27 29.06 -2.20
N LYS A 130 16.21 29.17 -3.00
CA LYS A 130 15.07 28.24 -2.94
C LYS A 130 15.42 26.82 -3.32
N LEU A 131 16.31 26.64 -4.29
CA LEU A 131 16.83 25.34 -4.69
C LEU A 131 17.64 24.70 -3.55
N ARG A 132 18.46 25.48 -2.85
CA ARG A 132 19.20 25.00 -1.68
C ARG A 132 18.26 24.61 -0.54
N GLU A 133 17.26 25.45 -0.23
CA GLU A 133 16.21 25.12 0.76
C GLU A 133 15.51 23.79 0.40
N ALA A 134 15.22 23.57 -0.88
CA ALA A 134 14.61 22.31 -1.35
C ALA A 134 15.50 21.09 -1.08
N HIS A 135 16.79 21.18 -1.38
CA HIS A 135 17.74 20.10 -1.11
C HIS A 135 17.91 19.82 0.39
N GLU A 136 17.88 20.85 1.23
CA GLU A 136 17.96 20.69 2.68
C GLU A 136 16.72 19.97 3.23
N VAL A 137 15.52 20.32 2.76
CA VAL A 137 14.28 19.63 3.14
C VAL A 137 14.25 18.19 2.63
N GLU A 138 14.80 17.92 1.45
CA GLU A 138 14.88 16.56 0.90
C GLU A 138 15.80 15.65 1.72
N ARG A 139 16.93 16.16 2.21
CA ARG A 139 17.81 15.43 3.13
C ARG A 139 17.10 15.03 4.43
N LEU A 140 16.34 15.97 5.02
CA LEU A 140 15.58 15.70 6.25
C LEU A 140 14.49 14.63 6.03
N ARG A 141 13.97 14.49 4.80
CA ARG A 141 12.97 13.47 4.46
C ARG A 141 13.56 12.07 4.34
N GLU A 142 14.79 11.93 3.85
CA GLU A 142 15.47 10.62 3.79
C GLU A 142 15.58 9.98 5.18
N GLU A 143 15.73 10.79 6.22
CA GLU A 143 15.74 10.31 7.60
C GLU A 143 14.33 9.89 8.06
N LYS A 144 13.32 10.77 7.88
CA LYS A 144 11.93 10.49 8.29
C LYS A 144 11.31 9.28 7.59
N SER A 145 11.63 9.05 6.31
CA SER A 145 11.09 7.92 5.53
C SER A 145 11.57 6.56 6.06
N LYS A 146 12.77 6.48 6.65
CA LYS A 146 13.32 5.23 7.23
C LYS A 146 12.49 4.79 8.43
N TYR A 147 12.19 5.72 9.34
CA TYR A 147 11.36 5.45 10.51
C TYR A 147 9.94 5.05 10.14
N LEU A 148 9.40 5.62 9.05
CA LEU A 148 8.08 5.23 8.59
C LEU A 148 8.03 3.78 8.12
N SER A 149 9.01 3.35 7.32
CA SER A 149 9.06 1.95 6.88
C SER A 149 9.19 0.99 8.06
N LEU A 150 9.91 1.40 9.11
CA LEU A 150 10.06 0.61 10.33
C LEU A 150 8.74 0.49 11.10
N ILE A 151 8.02 1.60 11.34
CA ILE A 151 6.72 1.55 12.03
C ILE A 151 5.65 0.83 11.19
N GLY A 152 5.66 1.01 9.86
CA GLY A 152 4.76 0.31 8.95
C GLY A 152 4.96 -1.21 9.00
N SER A 153 6.21 -1.67 9.08
CA SER A 153 6.54 -3.08 9.24
C SER A 153 5.99 -3.64 10.56
N ILE A 154 6.19 -2.90 11.65
CA ILE A 154 5.71 -3.27 12.99
C ILE A 154 4.17 -3.36 13.03
N VAL A 155 3.47 -2.34 12.53
CA VAL A 155 2.01 -2.29 12.51
C VAL A 155 1.44 -3.35 11.57
N GLY A 156 2.08 -3.57 10.42
CA GLY A 156 1.71 -4.62 9.47
C GLY A 156 1.84 -6.02 10.07
N ALA A 157 2.91 -6.29 10.82
CA ALA A 157 3.09 -7.55 11.53
C ALA A 157 2.00 -7.77 12.59
N LEU A 158 1.68 -6.73 13.37
CA LEU A 158 0.60 -6.76 14.37
C LEU A 158 -0.76 -7.08 13.73
N LEU A 159 -1.12 -6.37 12.67
CA LEU A 159 -2.38 -6.61 11.94
C LEU A 159 -2.39 -7.99 11.29
N GLY A 160 -1.27 -8.46 10.76
CA GLY A 160 -1.13 -9.80 10.17
C GLY A 160 -1.37 -10.92 11.19
N ILE A 161 -0.85 -10.78 12.41
CA ILE A 161 -1.08 -11.73 13.51
C ILE A 161 -2.57 -11.74 13.89
N VAL A 162 -3.19 -10.56 14.05
CA VAL A 162 -4.61 -10.45 14.38
C VAL A 162 -5.50 -11.05 13.28
N ALA A 163 -5.21 -10.76 12.01
CA ALA A 163 -5.94 -11.32 10.87
C ALA A 163 -5.84 -12.85 10.80
N THR A 164 -4.63 -13.37 11.02
CA THR A 164 -4.39 -14.83 11.06
C THR A 164 -5.15 -15.48 12.23
N SER A 165 -5.18 -14.83 13.39
CA SER A 165 -5.91 -15.30 14.57
C SER A 165 -7.42 -15.39 14.31
N ILE A 166 -8.02 -14.36 13.71
CA ILE A 166 -9.45 -14.37 13.34
C ILE A 166 -9.74 -15.51 12.36
N ASN A 167 -8.91 -15.69 11.34
CA ASN A 167 -9.08 -16.76 10.34
C ASN A 167 -9.00 -18.16 10.98
N HIS A 168 -8.06 -18.37 11.91
CA HIS A 168 -7.92 -19.63 12.63
C HIS A 168 -9.14 -19.93 13.51
N ALA A 169 -9.69 -18.90 14.19
CA ALA A 169 -10.89 -19.04 15.01
C ALA A 169 -12.14 -19.40 14.19
N LEU A 170 -12.25 -18.90 12.95
CA LEU A 170 -13.36 -19.23 12.05
C LEU A 170 -13.27 -20.67 11.53
N LYS A 171 -12.11 -21.09 11.02
CA LYS A 171 -11.89 -22.47 10.52
C LYS A 171 -12.22 -23.54 11.57
N MET A 172 -11.96 -23.24 12.85
CA MET A 172 -12.26 -24.16 13.94
C MET A 172 -13.76 -24.28 14.24
N LYS A 173 -14.55 -23.21 14.03
CA LYS A 173 -16.01 -23.29 14.15
C LYS A 173 -16.59 -24.19 13.07
N ASP A 174 -16.09 -24.06 11.85
CA ASP A 174 -16.49 -24.91 10.73
C ASP A 174 -16.11 -26.38 10.99
N PHE A 175 -14.91 -26.63 11.52
CA PHE A 175 -14.48 -27.99 11.89
C PHE A 175 -15.31 -28.58 13.03
N LYS A 176 -15.63 -27.82 14.08
CA LYS A 176 -16.52 -28.28 15.16
C LYS A 176 -17.92 -28.62 14.66
N GLN A 177 -18.44 -27.90 13.67
CA GLN A 177 -19.72 -28.23 13.04
C GLN A 177 -19.62 -29.52 12.23
N LEU A 178 -18.53 -29.74 11.50
CA LEU A 178 -18.29 -30.98 10.78
C LEU A 178 -18.17 -32.18 11.72
N VAL A 179 -17.47 -32.05 12.85
CA VAL A 179 -17.37 -33.11 13.86
C VAL A 179 -18.74 -33.45 14.44
N LYS A 180 -19.54 -32.45 14.83
CA LYS A 180 -20.93 -32.68 15.29
C LYS A 180 -21.83 -33.29 14.20
N ALA A 181 -21.63 -32.93 12.95
CA ALA A 181 -22.35 -33.53 11.82
C ALA A 181 -21.94 -35.00 11.59
N ILE A 182 -20.70 -35.38 11.89
CA ILE A 182 -20.23 -36.78 11.85
C ILE A 182 -20.80 -37.55 13.04
N GLU A 183 -20.81 -36.98 14.24
CA GLU A 183 -21.38 -37.59 15.44
C GLU A 183 -22.88 -37.90 15.28
N THR A 184 -23.65 -36.92 14.79
CA THR A 184 -25.08 -37.10 14.49
C THR A 184 -25.31 -38.12 13.39
N LYS A 185 -24.52 -38.12 12.30
CA LYS A 185 -24.61 -39.15 11.26
C LYS A 185 -24.29 -40.55 11.80
N ASN A 186 -23.30 -40.68 12.68
CA ASN A 186 -22.96 -41.97 13.30
C ASN A 186 -24.11 -42.50 14.18
N SER A 187 -24.82 -41.62 14.91
CA SER A 187 -26.03 -42.03 15.64
C SER A 187 -27.14 -42.50 14.69
N THR A 188 -27.36 -41.82 13.56
CA THR A 188 -28.34 -42.27 12.56
C THR A 188 -27.95 -43.57 11.86
N THR A 189 -26.66 -43.85 11.67
CA THR A 189 -26.22 -45.17 11.16
C THR A 189 -26.40 -46.27 12.19
N SER A 190 -26.31 -45.96 13.49
CA SER A 190 -26.69 -46.89 14.56
C SER A 190 -28.20 -47.16 14.53
N GLU A 191 -29.01 -46.12 14.34
CA GLU A 191 -30.47 -46.24 14.21
C GLU A 191 -30.88 -47.01 12.95
N VAL A 192 -30.20 -46.79 11.80
CA VAL A 192 -30.42 -47.54 10.55
C VAL A 192 -29.93 -48.98 10.69
N ALA A 193 -28.85 -49.24 11.42
CA ALA A 193 -28.40 -50.60 11.74
C ALA A 193 -29.41 -51.32 12.64
N ASP A 194 -30.04 -50.61 13.59
CA ASP A 194 -31.12 -51.15 14.43
C ASP A 194 -32.44 -51.36 13.65
N GLN A 195 -32.73 -50.53 12.65
CA GLN A 195 -33.85 -50.74 11.73
C GLN A 195 -33.61 -51.95 10.81
N LEU A 196 -32.42 -52.08 10.22
CA LEU A 196 -32.03 -53.27 9.44
C LEU A 196 -32.04 -54.53 10.30
N ARG A 197 -31.62 -54.45 11.56
CA ARG A 197 -31.73 -55.55 12.54
C ARG A 197 -33.18 -55.99 12.72
N ASN A 198 -34.13 -55.05 12.82
CA ASN A 198 -35.55 -55.37 12.98
C ASN A 198 -36.19 -55.93 11.71
N ASP A 199 -35.79 -55.47 10.54
CA ASP A 199 -36.27 -56.00 9.25
C ASP A 199 -35.71 -57.39 8.95
N ILE A 200 -34.43 -57.65 9.28
CA ILE A 200 -33.82 -58.98 9.16
C ILE A 200 -34.52 -59.97 10.11
N VAL A 201 -34.84 -59.57 11.34
CA VAL A 201 -35.55 -60.42 12.31
C VAL A 201 -36.99 -60.73 11.86
N ARG A 202 -37.66 -59.79 11.17
CA ARG A 202 -38.99 -60.01 10.59
C ARG A 202 -39.00 -60.89 9.34
N SER A 203 -37.90 -60.96 8.61
CA SER A 203 -37.80 -61.73 7.36
C SER A 203 -37.46 -63.22 7.52
N LEU A 204 -37.33 -63.72 8.75
CA LEU A 204 -37.12 -65.15 9.01
C LEU A 204 -38.46 -65.91 9.00
N PRO A 205 -38.71 -66.82 8.03
CA PRO A 205 -39.89 -67.66 8.08
C PRO A 205 -39.75 -68.70 9.20
N THR A 206 -40.80 -68.85 10.01
CA THR A 206 -40.99 -70.02 10.88
C THR A 206 -41.11 -71.27 10.01
N VAL A 207 -40.04 -72.05 9.89
CA VAL A 207 -40.08 -73.37 9.26
C VAL A 207 -40.02 -74.43 10.34
N ASP A 208 -41.15 -75.13 10.47
CA ASP A 208 -41.38 -76.25 11.37
C ASP A 208 -40.70 -77.54 10.84
N ARG A 209 -40.22 -78.34 11.81
CA ARG A 209 -39.78 -79.75 11.78
C ARG A 209 -38.98 -80.31 10.58
N GLY A 210 -37.71 -80.57 10.88
CA GLY A 210 -37.18 -81.95 10.87
C GLY A 210 -36.32 -82.36 9.67
N THR A 211 -35.02 -82.06 9.69
CA THR A 211 -33.93 -82.97 9.24
C THR A 211 -32.57 -82.39 9.66
N GLN A 212 -31.65 -83.25 10.11
CA GLN A 212 -30.31 -82.89 10.56
C GLN A 212 -29.44 -82.39 9.38
N VAL A 213 -28.92 -81.16 9.46
CA VAL A 213 -27.65 -80.74 8.82
C VAL A 213 -27.00 -79.68 9.71
N GLU A 214 -25.69 -79.81 9.90
CA GLU A 214 -24.78 -79.04 10.74
C GLU A 214 -25.09 -77.53 10.82
N ALA A 215 -25.41 -77.08 12.04
CA ALA A 215 -25.44 -75.67 12.39
C ALA A 215 -24.00 -75.15 12.49
N LEU A 216 -23.36 -74.92 11.33
CA LEU A 216 -22.16 -74.11 11.22
C LEU A 216 -22.48 -72.68 11.67
N ASP A 217 -22.16 -72.40 12.93
CA ASP A 217 -21.64 -71.14 13.48
C ASP A 217 -22.32 -69.80 13.10
N VAL A 218 -23.59 -69.80 12.70
CA VAL A 218 -24.32 -68.55 12.40
C VAL A 218 -24.60 -67.74 13.67
N LYS A 219 -24.72 -68.40 14.83
CA LYS A 219 -24.89 -67.74 16.13
C LYS A 219 -23.56 -67.12 16.62
N GLY A 220 -22.44 -67.82 16.48
CA GLY A 220 -21.13 -67.30 16.84
C GLY A 220 -20.73 -66.13 15.96
N ALA A 221 -20.92 -66.23 14.63
CA ALA A 221 -20.69 -65.13 13.70
C ALA A 221 -21.53 -63.87 14.02
N LYS A 222 -22.80 -64.02 14.41
CA LYS A 222 -23.64 -62.88 14.83
C LYS A 222 -23.17 -62.24 16.12
N VAL A 223 -22.78 -63.03 17.12
CA VAL A 223 -22.26 -62.52 18.40
C VAL A 223 -20.92 -61.81 18.19
N LEU A 224 -20.03 -62.35 17.34
CA LEU A 224 -18.76 -61.73 17.00
C LEU A 224 -18.92 -60.45 16.18
N LEU A 225 -19.90 -60.39 15.27
CA LEU A 225 -20.22 -59.14 14.56
C LEU A 225 -20.79 -58.08 15.50
N GLN A 226 -21.63 -58.49 16.45
CA GLN A 226 -22.20 -57.58 17.45
C GLN A 226 -21.13 -57.06 18.42
N GLU A 227 -20.25 -57.94 18.90
CA GLU A 227 -19.12 -57.58 19.75
C GLU A 227 -18.12 -56.67 19.02
N ASN A 228 -17.85 -56.92 17.73
CA ASN A 228 -16.97 -56.07 16.94
C ASN A 228 -17.59 -54.71 16.58
N LEU A 229 -18.91 -54.64 16.34
CA LEU A 229 -19.63 -53.38 16.13
C LEU A 229 -19.66 -52.53 17.41
N GLU A 230 -19.91 -53.15 18.55
CA GLU A 230 -19.95 -52.48 19.86
C GLU A 230 -18.54 -52.01 20.27
N LYS A 231 -17.51 -52.85 20.11
CA LYS A 231 -16.10 -52.46 20.31
C LYS A 231 -15.65 -51.37 19.36
N SER A 232 -16.12 -51.38 18.10
CA SER A 232 -15.81 -50.32 17.14
C SER A 232 -16.48 -49.01 17.54
N SER A 233 -17.74 -49.03 17.99
CA SER A 233 -18.45 -47.84 18.48
C SER A 233 -17.76 -47.23 19.68
N ILE A 234 -17.37 -48.04 20.67
CA ILE A 234 -16.67 -47.60 21.88
C ILE A 234 -15.30 -47.01 21.53
N LYS A 235 -14.52 -47.67 20.66
CA LYS A 235 -13.21 -47.14 20.20
C LYS A 235 -13.36 -45.83 19.44
N VAL A 236 -14.38 -45.70 18.60
CA VAL A 236 -14.64 -44.45 17.87
C VAL A 236 -15.03 -43.33 18.83
N ALA A 237 -15.88 -43.60 19.82
CA ALA A 237 -16.24 -42.64 20.87
C ALA A 237 -15.04 -42.21 21.73
N GLU A 238 -14.16 -43.15 22.07
CA GLU A 238 -12.92 -42.90 22.80
C GLU A 238 -11.96 -42.01 22.00
N ILE A 239 -11.74 -42.33 20.71
CA ILE A 239 -10.89 -41.53 19.82
C ILE A 239 -11.46 -40.12 19.62
N LEU A 240 -12.79 -39.98 19.56
CA LEU A 240 -13.48 -38.69 19.47
C LEU A 240 -13.30 -37.86 20.75
N SER A 241 -13.51 -38.44 21.93
CA SER A 241 -13.27 -37.79 23.23
C SER A 241 -11.80 -37.34 23.39
N VAL A 242 -10.84 -38.18 22.99
CA VAL A 242 -9.42 -37.85 23.00
C VAL A 242 -9.07 -36.76 21.98
N ALA A 243 -9.74 -36.73 20.84
CA ALA A 243 -9.59 -35.67 19.86
C ALA A 243 -10.17 -34.33 20.37
N GLU A 244 -11.32 -34.34 21.05
CA GLU A 244 -11.93 -33.16 21.65
C GLU A 244 -11.05 -32.52 22.72
N SER A 245 -10.54 -33.32 23.66
CA SER A 245 -9.68 -32.81 24.74
C SER A 245 -8.35 -32.27 24.23
N ASN A 246 -7.71 -32.96 23.26
CA ASN A 246 -6.51 -32.46 22.59
C ASN A 246 -6.75 -31.15 21.83
N LEU A 247 -7.92 -31.02 21.21
CA LEU A 247 -8.28 -29.83 20.45
C LEU A 247 -8.61 -28.66 21.37
N GLU A 248 -9.30 -28.90 22.47
CA GLU A 248 -9.56 -27.88 23.49
C GLU A 248 -8.27 -27.35 24.10
N TYR A 249 -7.32 -28.25 24.42
CA TYR A 249 -5.99 -27.86 24.87
C TYR A 249 -5.25 -27.01 23.84
N LYS A 250 -5.21 -27.44 22.57
CA LYS A 250 -4.61 -26.66 21.48
C LYS A 250 -5.29 -25.29 21.29
N MET A 251 -6.60 -25.19 21.48
CA MET A 251 -7.35 -23.92 21.41
C MET A 251 -6.97 -22.96 22.53
N LYS A 252 -6.93 -23.44 23.77
CA LYS A 252 -6.54 -22.63 24.93
C LYS A 252 -5.10 -22.15 24.79
N MET A 253 -4.19 -23.03 24.40
CA MET A 253 -2.79 -22.70 24.20
C MET A 253 -2.59 -21.67 23.08
N ASN A 254 -3.21 -21.85 21.92
CA ASN A 254 -3.01 -20.93 20.81
C ASN A 254 -3.66 -19.55 21.08
N ALA A 255 -4.78 -19.50 21.80
CA ALA A 255 -5.40 -18.25 22.22
C ALA A 255 -4.49 -17.49 23.21
N ILE A 256 -3.96 -18.16 24.23
CA ILE A 256 -3.04 -17.57 25.19
C ILE A 256 -1.77 -17.08 24.48
N VAL A 257 -1.16 -17.90 23.61
CA VAL A 257 0.03 -17.51 22.84
C VAL A 257 -0.25 -16.29 21.97
N THR A 258 -1.39 -16.24 21.28
CA THR A 258 -1.75 -15.07 20.46
C THR A 258 -1.93 -13.81 21.32
N VAL A 259 -2.63 -13.92 22.44
CA VAL A 259 -2.84 -12.79 23.35
C VAL A 259 -1.50 -12.31 23.92
N VAL A 260 -0.68 -13.21 24.45
CA VAL A 260 0.65 -12.89 24.99
C VAL A 260 1.56 -12.27 23.93
N THR A 261 1.58 -12.81 22.70
CA THR A 261 2.39 -12.25 21.61
C THR A 261 1.89 -10.88 21.16
N THR A 262 0.58 -10.66 21.08
CA THR A 262 0.01 -9.33 20.79
C THR A 262 0.34 -8.31 21.87
N TYR A 263 0.21 -8.68 23.15
CA TYR A 263 0.60 -7.80 24.27
C TYR A 263 2.09 -7.53 24.33
N ALA A 264 2.94 -8.54 24.07
CA ALA A 264 4.40 -8.36 24.00
C ALA A 264 4.80 -7.40 22.88
N LEU A 265 4.18 -7.53 21.70
CA LEU A 265 4.41 -6.59 20.59
C LEU A 265 3.91 -5.18 20.94
N ILE A 266 2.73 -5.04 21.54
CA ILE A 266 2.24 -3.72 22.00
C ILE A 266 3.20 -3.09 23.02
N ALA A 267 3.72 -3.88 23.97
CA ALA A 267 4.66 -3.43 24.99
C ALA A 267 6.02 -3.01 24.42
N ILE A 268 6.50 -3.64 23.35
CA ILE A 268 7.75 -3.26 22.65
C ILE A 268 7.53 -2.03 21.77
N THR A 269 6.32 -1.87 21.21
CA THR A 269 6.04 -0.82 20.22
C THR A 269 5.64 0.51 20.85
N LEU A 270 4.93 0.50 21.98
CA LEU A 270 4.63 1.72 22.75
C LEU A 270 5.87 2.58 23.08
N PRO A 271 6.95 2.06 23.68
CA PRO A 271 8.12 2.88 24.03
C PRO A 271 8.86 3.40 22.79
N LEU A 272 8.80 2.67 21.68
CA LEU A 272 9.40 3.07 20.40
C LEU A 272 8.62 4.23 19.75
N ILE A 273 7.29 4.26 19.93
CA ILE A 273 6.41 5.33 19.48
C ILE A 273 6.52 6.56 20.40
N ILE A 274 6.60 6.37 21.73
CA ILE A 274 6.75 7.46 22.69
C ILE A 274 8.08 8.20 22.49
N LYS A 275 9.19 7.49 22.32
CA LYS A 275 10.50 8.07 21.96
C LYS A 275 10.55 8.78 20.60
N PHE A 276 9.55 8.56 19.75
CA PHE A 276 9.42 9.18 18.44
C PHE A 276 8.51 10.42 18.47
N LEU A 277 7.70 10.57 19.52
CA LEU A 277 6.80 11.70 19.73
C LEU A 277 7.41 12.79 20.63
N GLU A 278 8.38 12.44 21.47
CA GLU A 278 9.34 13.37 22.13
C GLU A 278 10.40 13.87 21.15
#